data_AF-A0A0P1FD24-F1
#
_entry.id   AF-A0A0P1FD24-F1
#
_cell.length_a   1.000
_cell.length_b   1.000
_cell.length_c   1.000
_cell.angle_alpha   90.00
_cell.angle_beta   90.00
_cell.angle_gamma   90.00
#
_symmetry.space_group_name_H-M   'P 1'
#
loop_
_entity.id
_entity.type
_entity.pdbx_description
1 polymer ?
#
loop_
_entity_poly.entity_id
_entity_poly.type
_entity_poly.pdbx_seq_one_letter_code
_entity_poly.pdbx_strand_id
1 'polypeptide(L)'
;MTCPPNKNNTPTRPSLSVDWEVYAAMLEASDMPLDQQQELIETLWSIVVMFVDLGYDIKPVTQICGEDQEALDQDSSDLVSLLNNEWAQTRAEEDQWQE
;
A
#
# COMPACT_ATOMS: atom_id res chain seq x y z
N MET A 1 45.07 -1.51 20.77
CA MET A 1 44.21 -2.51 20.12
C MET A 1 43.07 -1.78 19.43
N THR A 2 43.12 -1.62 18.12
CA THR A 2 42.02 -1.06 17.34
C THR A 2 41.70 -2.06 16.24
N CYS A 3 40.52 -2.69 16.34
CA CYS A 3 40.05 -3.62 15.33
C CYS A 3 39.74 -2.84 14.03
N PRO A 4 40.12 -3.37 12.86
CA PRO A 4 39.82 -2.73 11.59
C PRO A 4 38.29 -2.75 11.32
N PRO A 5 37.73 -1.68 10.74
CA PRO A 5 36.31 -1.64 10.39
C PRO A 5 36.00 -2.71 9.34
N ASN A 6 35.09 -3.62 9.67
CA ASN A 6 34.59 -4.63 8.76
C ASN A 6 33.78 -3.94 7.66
N LYS A 7 34.31 -3.93 6.44
CA LYS A 7 33.78 -3.20 5.27
C LYS A 7 32.48 -3.80 4.71
N ASN A 8 32.02 -4.93 5.28
CA ASN A 8 30.98 -5.77 4.69
C ASN A 8 29.60 -5.59 5.35
N ASN A 9 29.45 -4.62 6.25
CA ASN A 9 28.22 -4.43 7.02
C ASN A 9 27.59 -3.05 6.81
N THR A 10 27.66 -2.51 5.60
CA THR A 10 26.79 -1.40 5.22
C THR A 10 25.41 -1.99 4.93
N PRO A 11 24.39 -1.72 5.75
CA PRO A 11 23.04 -2.18 5.45
C PRO A 11 22.63 -1.59 4.10
N THR A 12 22.38 -2.45 3.12
CA THR A 12 21.75 -2.03 1.86
C THR A 12 20.39 -1.47 2.22
N ARG A 13 20.19 -0.17 2.02
CA ARG A 13 18.88 0.44 2.21
C ARG A 13 17.94 -0.16 1.18
N PRO A 14 16.83 -0.80 1.58
CA PRO A 14 15.83 -1.28 0.65
C PRO A 14 15.28 -0.09 -0.14
N SER A 15 15.25 -0.21 -1.46
CA SER A 15 14.61 0.77 -2.33
C SER A 15 13.13 0.42 -2.46
N LEU A 16 12.27 1.39 -2.14
CA LEU A 16 10.82 1.28 -2.29
C LEU A 16 10.43 1.86 -3.65
N SER A 17 9.85 1.03 -4.53
CA SER A 17 9.26 1.44 -5.81
C SER A 17 7.75 1.22 -5.82
N VAL A 18 7.01 2.11 -6.49
CA VAL A 18 5.57 1.96 -6.75
C VAL A 18 5.35 1.60 -8.21
N ASP A 19 4.45 0.65 -8.47
CA ASP A 19 3.93 0.37 -9.80
C ASP A 19 2.63 1.16 -9.98
N TRP A 20 2.67 2.24 -10.77
CA TRP A 20 1.53 3.12 -10.93
C TRP A 20 0.39 2.46 -11.72
N GLU A 21 0.68 1.49 -12.60
CA GLU A 21 -0.32 0.85 -13.47
C GLU A 21 -1.35 0.07 -12.66
N VAL A 22 -0.92 -0.54 -11.56
CA VAL A 22 -1.79 -1.26 -10.62
C VAL A 22 -2.84 -0.33 -10.01
N TYR A 23 -2.45 0.90 -9.69
CA TYR A 23 -3.34 1.89 -9.06
C TYR A 23 -4.15 2.70 -10.09
N ALA A 24 -3.67 2.81 -11.33
CA ALA A 24 -4.40 3.46 -12.42
C ALA A 24 -5.78 2.83 -12.63
N ALA A 25 -5.88 1.49 -12.53
CA ALA A 25 -7.15 0.76 -12.62
C ALA A 25 -8.19 1.24 -11.58
N MET A 26 -7.74 1.69 -10.40
CA MET A 26 -8.61 2.23 -9.35
C MET A 26 -9.07 3.67 -9.65
N LEU A 27 -8.38 4.38 -10.55
CA LEU A 27 -8.67 5.76 -10.95
C LEU A 27 -9.41 5.84 -12.29
N GLU A 28 -9.70 4.72 -12.95
CA GLU A 28 -10.41 4.68 -14.25
C GLU A 28 -11.81 5.34 -14.20
N ALA A 29 -12.48 5.27 -13.06
CA ALA A 29 -13.79 5.89 -12.87
C ALA A 29 -13.71 7.41 -12.63
N SER A 30 -12.51 7.98 -12.51
CA SER A 30 -12.32 9.42 -12.34
C SER A 30 -12.29 10.13 -13.69
N ASP A 31 -12.84 11.35 -13.74
CA ASP A 31 -12.76 12.23 -14.93
C ASP A 31 -11.34 12.83 -15.15
N MET A 32 -10.31 12.24 -14.53
CA MET A 32 -8.95 12.73 -14.54
C MET A 32 -8.18 12.15 -15.74
N PRO A 33 -7.41 12.96 -16.48
CA PRO A 33 -6.57 12.45 -17.57
C PRO A 33 -5.40 11.62 -17.02
N LEU A 34 -4.87 10.70 -17.84
CA LEU A 34 -3.90 9.67 -17.43
C LEU A 34 -2.61 10.26 -16.82
N ASP A 35 -2.14 11.37 -17.37
CA ASP A 35 -0.98 12.10 -16.86
C ASP A 35 -1.18 12.59 -15.43
N GLN A 36 -2.38 13.08 -15.12
CA GLN A 36 -2.75 13.53 -13.78
C GLN A 36 -2.94 12.36 -12.81
N GLN A 37 -3.46 11.21 -13.29
CA GLN A 37 -3.55 9.99 -12.47
C GLN A 37 -2.17 9.48 -12.04
N GLN A 38 -1.22 9.47 -12.98
CA GLN A 38 0.16 9.12 -12.68
C GLN A 38 0.81 10.11 -11.71
N GLU A 39 0.67 11.42 -11.96
CA GLU A 39 1.19 12.47 -11.08
C GLU A 39 0.65 12.36 -9.64
N LEU A 40 -0.64 12.02 -9.49
CA LEU A 40 -1.25 11.77 -8.19
C LEU A 40 -0.59 10.59 -7.45
N ILE A 41 -0.44 9.44 -8.12
CA ILE A 41 0.14 8.24 -7.50
C ILE A 41 1.60 8.47 -7.12
N GLU A 42 2.39 9.10 -8.01
CA GLU A 42 3.79 9.43 -7.74
C GLU A 42 3.93 10.42 -6.57
N THR A 43 3.03 11.41 -6.49
CA THR A 43 3.01 12.36 -5.38
C THR A 43 2.68 11.68 -4.05
N LEU A 44 1.67 10.81 -4.02
CA LEU A 44 1.32 10.03 -2.83
C LEU A 44 2.49 9.13 -2.40
N TRP A 45 3.16 8.48 -3.34
CA TRP A 45 4.32 7.66 -3.05
C TRP A 45 5.49 8.46 -2.48
N SER A 46 5.74 9.65 -3.02
CA SER A 46 6.76 10.57 -2.48
C SER A 46 6.49 10.89 -1.01
N ILE A 47 5.22 11.14 -0.65
CA ILE A 47 4.82 11.37 0.75
C ILE A 47 5.11 10.13 1.61
N VAL A 48 4.79 8.92 1.13
CA VAL A 48 5.09 7.66 1.84
C VAL A 48 6.60 7.50 2.07
N VAL A 49 7.42 7.75 1.05
CA VAL A 49 8.89 7.68 1.15
C VAL A 49 9.42 8.71 2.15
N MET A 50 8.86 9.92 2.19
CA MET A 50 9.23 10.93 3.18
C MET A 50 9.00 10.44 4.62
N PHE A 51 7.91 9.71 4.88
CA PHE A 51 7.70 9.09 6.20
C PHE A 51 8.75 8.03 6.51
N VAL A 52 9.14 7.21 5.52
CA VAL A 52 10.21 6.22 5.69
C VAL A 52 11.56 6.89 5.96
N ASP A 53 11.87 7.97 5.27
CA ASP A 53 13.10 8.74 5.46
C ASP A 53 13.18 9.37 6.86
N LEU A 54 12.03 9.75 7.44
CA LEU A 54 11.93 10.21 8.82
C LEU A 54 12.10 9.08 9.85
N GLY A 55 12.23 7.83 9.41
CA GLY A 55 12.45 6.66 10.26
C GLY A 55 11.17 5.94 10.67
N TYR A 56 10.02 6.26 10.05
CA TYR A 56 8.80 5.48 10.23
C TYR A 56 8.89 4.20 9.40
N ASP A 57 8.60 3.08 10.03
CA ASP A 57 8.55 1.78 9.35
C ASP A 57 7.16 1.59 8.72
N ILE A 58 7.10 1.07 7.49
CA ILE A 58 5.83 0.72 6.85
C ILE A 58 5.44 -0.66 7.40
N LYS A 59 4.72 -0.64 8.51
CA LYS A 59 4.18 -1.86 9.09
C LYS A 59 2.80 -2.15 8.50
N PRO A 60 2.53 -3.40 8.09
CA PRO A 60 1.19 -3.79 7.71
C PRO A 60 0.23 -3.52 8.88
N VAL A 61 -0.95 -2.96 8.57
CA VAL A 61 -1.93 -2.43 9.53
C VAL A 61 -2.43 -3.50 10.52
N THR A 62 -2.28 -4.78 10.15
CA THR A 62 -2.54 -5.95 11.00
C THR A 62 -1.71 -5.99 12.29
N GLN A 63 -0.61 -5.24 12.38
CA GLN A 63 0.19 -5.10 13.60
C GLN A 63 -0.21 -3.91 14.50
N ILE A 64 -1.12 -3.05 14.04
CA ILE A 64 -1.44 -1.75 14.69
C ILE A 64 -2.81 -1.79 15.37
N CYS A 65 -3.77 -2.55 14.82
CA CYS A 65 -4.97 -2.90 15.58
C CYS A 65 -4.52 -3.91 16.64
N GLY A 66 -4.69 -3.61 17.93
CA GLY A 66 -4.33 -4.52 19.03
C GLY A 66 -5.22 -5.77 19.11
N GLU A 67 -5.61 -6.32 17.97
CA GLU A 67 -6.38 -7.54 17.83
C GLU A 67 -5.37 -8.69 17.70
N ASP A 68 -5.40 -9.61 18.66
CA ASP A 68 -4.44 -10.70 18.76
C ASP A 68 -4.35 -11.50 17.45
N GLN A 69 -3.11 -11.81 17.07
CA GLN A 69 -2.65 -12.40 15.81
C GLN A 69 -3.19 -13.82 15.50
N GLU A 70 -4.24 -14.27 16.17
CA GLU A 70 -4.67 -15.67 16.18
C GLU A 70 -5.66 -16.03 15.06
N ALA A 71 -6.13 -15.04 14.28
CA ALA A 71 -7.12 -15.24 13.22
C ALA A 71 -6.61 -15.06 11.78
N LEU A 72 -5.35 -14.62 11.57
CA LEU A 72 -4.83 -14.33 10.22
C LEU A 72 -4.23 -15.54 9.48
N ASP A 73 -4.19 -16.71 10.13
CA ASP A 73 -3.79 -17.96 9.46
C ASP A 73 -4.89 -18.54 8.54
N GLN A 74 -6.04 -17.86 8.42
CA GLN A 74 -7.10 -18.28 7.51
C GLN A 74 -7.23 -17.31 6.33
N ASP A 75 -6.32 -17.49 5.37
CA ASP A 75 -6.59 -17.43 3.93
C ASP A 75 -7.43 -16.22 3.47
N SER A 76 -7.00 -15.02 3.82
CA SER A 76 -7.47 -13.81 3.16
C SER A 76 -6.34 -13.28 2.28
N SER A 77 -6.32 -13.75 1.04
CA SER A 77 -5.69 -13.09 -0.11
C SER A 77 -5.81 -11.58 0.04
N ASP A 78 -4.67 -10.89 0.15
CA ASP A 78 -4.38 -9.46 0.06
C ASP A 78 -5.48 -8.46 0.50
N LEU A 79 -5.10 -7.44 1.28
CA LEU A 79 -5.97 -6.32 1.65
C LEU A 79 -6.58 -5.63 0.42
N VAL A 80 -5.89 -5.67 -0.72
CA VAL A 80 -6.43 -5.22 -2.02
C VAL A 80 -7.65 -6.04 -2.44
N SER A 81 -7.65 -7.36 -2.22
CA SER A 81 -8.82 -8.21 -2.50
C SER A 81 -9.96 -7.92 -1.53
N LEU A 82 -9.64 -7.69 -0.24
CA LEU A 82 -10.62 -7.29 0.78
C LEU A 82 -11.32 -5.98 0.40
N LEU A 83 -10.55 -4.96 0.00
CA LEU A 83 -11.06 -3.66 -0.42
C LEU A 83 -11.83 -3.74 -1.74
N ASN A 84 -11.33 -4.53 -2.70
CA ASN A 84 -12.06 -4.78 -3.95
C ASN A 84 -13.40 -5.49 -3.70
N ASN A 85 -13.45 -6.44 -2.77
CA ASN A 85 -14.68 -7.15 -2.42
C ASN A 85 -15.68 -6.22 -1.73
N GLU A 86 -15.22 -5.34 -0.82
CA GLU A 86 -16.06 -4.33 -0.17
C GLU A 86 -16.69 -3.37 -1.20
N TRP A 87 -15.88 -2.82 -2.12
CA TRP A 87 -16.38 -1.92 -3.16
C TRP A 87 -17.21 -2.63 -4.25
N ALA A 88 -17.05 -3.93 -4.43
CA ALA A 88 -17.95 -4.72 -5.27
C ALA A 88 -19.31 -4.91 -4.58
N GLN A 89 -19.33 -5.06 -3.26
CA GLN A 89 -20.53 -5.26 -2.48
C GLN A 89 -21.38 -3.98 -2.39
N THR A 90 -20.77 -2.83 -2.15
CA THR A 90 -21.49 -1.54 -2.10
C THR A 90 -22.17 -1.21 -3.43
N ARG A 91 -21.51 -1.48 -4.56
CA ARG A 91 -22.09 -1.26 -5.90
C ARG A 91 -23.25 -2.20 -6.21
N ALA A 92 -23.16 -3.46 -5.76
CA ALA A 92 -24.26 -4.43 -5.93
C ALA A 92 -25.49 -4.07 -5.07
N GLU A 93 -25.29 -3.43 -3.93
CA GLU A 93 -26.38 -2.94 -3.08
C GLU A 93 -27.06 -1.70 -3.66
N GLU A 94 -26.32 -0.80 -4.33
CA GLU A 94 -26.90 0.39 -4.99
C GLU A 94 -27.81 0.04 -6.18
N ASP A 95 -27.50 -1.01 -6.95
CA ASP A 95 -28.35 -1.48 -8.06
C ASP A 95 -29.65 -2.14 -7.58
N GLN A 96 -29.68 -2.68 -6.35
CA GLN A 96 -30.85 -3.35 -5.79
C GLN A 96 -31.94 -2.38 -5.32
N TRP A 97 -31.61 -1.11 -5.07
CA TRP A 97 -32.56 -0.09 -4.62
C TRP A 97 -33.12 0.80 -5.73
N GLN A 98 -32.80 0.52 -7.01
CA GLN A 98 -33.28 1.30 -8.17
C GLN A 98 -34.43 0.64 -8.94
N GLU A 99 -35.11 -0.36 -8.37
CA GLU A 99 -36.32 -0.99 -8.96
C GLU A 99 -37.61 -0.65 -8.20
#